data_AF-A0A2P7Q290-F1
#
_entry.id   AF-A0A2P7Q290-F1
#
_cell.length_a   1.000
_cell.length_b   1.000
_cell.length_c   1.000
_cell.angle_alpha   90.00
_cell.angle_beta   90.00
_cell.angle_gamma   90.00
#
_symmetry.space_group_name_H-M   'P 1'
#
loop_
_entity.id
_entity.type
_entity.pdbx_description
1 polymer ?
#
loop_
_entity_poly.entity_id
_entity_poly.type
_entity_poly.pdbx_seq_one_letter_code
_entity_poly.pdbx_strand_id
1 'polypeptide(L)' 'MNTKKDRKFKINKYVRIDSQSIFEAKQRIAVEKYGDIFEDQIFFELELALNDELADELNKEYNERFNLGRVLN' A
#
# COMPACT_ATOMS: atom_id res chain seq x y z
N MET A 1 -44.22 0.00 -11.05
CA MET A 1 -43.25 0.26 -12.12
C MET A 1 -41.84 0.06 -11.58
N ASN A 2 -41.08 -0.75 -12.30
CA ASN A 2 -39.72 -1.19 -12.03
C ASN A 2 -38.74 -0.06 -12.41
N THR A 3 -37.72 0.22 -11.60
CA THR A 3 -36.36 0.51 -12.09
C THR A 3 -35.38 0.44 -10.91
N LYS A 4 -34.87 -0.77 -10.69
CA LYS A 4 -33.49 -0.98 -10.24
C LYS A 4 -32.60 -0.06 -11.08
N LYS A 5 -32.05 1.00 -10.49
CA LYS A 5 -30.87 1.66 -11.03
C LYS A 5 -29.71 1.22 -10.16
N ASP A 6 -29.03 0.22 -10.68
CA ASP A 6 -27.74 -0.27 -10.23
C ASP A 6 -26.89 0.88 -9.73
N ARG A 7 -26.70 0.97 -8.40
CA ARG A 7 -25.51 1.59 -7.85
C ARG A 7 -24.36 0.65 -8.21
N LYS A 8 -23.95 0.69 -9.48
CA LYS A 8 -22.70 0.12 -9.95
C LYS A 8 -21.63 0.79 -9.12
N PHE A 9 -21.13 0.08 -8.11
CA PHE A 9 -19.88 0.41 -7.46
C PHE A 9 -18.87 0.59 -8.58
N LYS A 10 -18.55 1.85 -8.92
CA LYS A 10 -17.39 2.17 -9.72
C LYS A 10 -16.21 1.84 -8.82
N ILE A 11 -15.83 0.57 -8.79
CA ILE A 11 -14.55 0.14 -8.27
C ILE A 11 -13.55 0.88 -9.15
N ASN A 12 -12.99 1.94 -8.57
CA ASN A 12 -11.99 2.78 -9.21
C ASN A 12 -10.95 1.83 -9.80
N LYS A 13 -10.67 1.98 -11.10
CA LYS A 13 -9.68 1.18 -11.84
C LYS A 13 -8.26 1.28 -11.24
N TYR A 14 -8.08 2.19 -10.27
CA TYR A 14 -6.89 2.42 -9.44
C TYR A 14 -6.78 1.52 -8.19
N VAL A 15 -7.82 0.77 -7.80
CA VAL A 15 -7.78 -0.13 -6.63
C VAL A 15 -7.24 -1.53 -7.01
N ARG A 16 -6.70 -1.67 -8.22
CA ARG A 16 -5.89 -2.82 -8.66
C ARG A 16 -4.44 -2.41 -8.89
N ILE A 17 -3.89 -1.54 -8.04
CA ILE A 17 -2.45 -1.57 -7.81
C ILE A 17 -2.22 -2.92 -7.13
N ASP A 18 -1.49 -3.79 -7.80
CA ASP A 18 -1.27 -5.19 -7.43
C ASP A 18 -0.87 -5.25 -5.94
N SER A 19 -1.52 -6.07 -5.12
CA SER A 19 -1.18 -6.17 -3.69
C SER A 19 0.31 -6.45 -3.49
N GLN A 20 0.90 -7.17 -4.45
CA GLN A 20 2.34 -7.41 -4.56
C GLN A 20 3.14 -6.11 -4.78
N SER A 21 2.72 -5.25 -5.70
CA SER A 21 3.41 -3.98 -5.97
C SER A 21 3.34 -3.00 -4.79
N ILE A 22 2.24 -3.00 -4.02
CA ILE A 22 2.13 -2.22 -2.78
C ILE A 22 3.07 -2.79 -1.73
N PHE A 23 3.09 -4.11 -1.59
CA PHE A 23 3.94 -4.82 -0.65
C PHE A 23 5.42 -4.54 -0.93
N GLU A 24 5.86 -4.70 -2.18
CA GLU A 24 7.24 -4.41 -2.61
C GLU A 24 7.60 -2.93 -2.40
N ALA A 25 6.68 -2.01 -2.66
CA ALA A 25 6.92 -0.59 -2.43
C ALA A 25 7.12 -0.28 -0.93
N LYS A 26 6.32 -0.88 -0.06
CA LYS A 26 6.48 -0.75 1.39
C LYS A 26 7.78 -1.42 1.88
N GLN A 27 8.16 -2.56 1.31
CA GLN A 27 9.41 -3.22 1.65
C GLN A 27 10.61 -2.34 1.30
N ARG A 28 10.61 -1.70 0.12
CA ARG A 28 11.65 -0.73 -0.26
C ARG A 28 11.72 0.45 0.70
N ILE A 29 10.57 1.00 1.08
CA ILE A 29 10.50 2.07 2.08
C ILE A 29 11.12 1.59 3.42
N ALA A 30 10.81 0.37 3.83
CA ALA A 30 11.34 -0.19 5.07
C ALA A 30 12.86 -0.37 5.01
N VAL A 31 13.39 -0.89 3.90
CA VAL A 31 14.84 -1.01 3.66
C VAL A 31 15.51 0.37 3.69
N GLU A 32 14.94 1.37 3.00
CA GLU A 32 15.48 2.73 2.96
C GLU A 32 15.57 3.39 4.35
N LYS A 33 14.60 3.11 5.23
CA LYS A 33 14.49 3.78 6.54
C LYS A 33 15.15 3.03 7.69
N TYR A 34 15.03 1.71 7.70
CA TYR A 34 15.41 0.86 8.83
C TYR A 34 16.52 -0.14 8.48
N GLY A 35 16.91 -0.23 7.20
CA GLY A 35 18.07 -0.98 6.72
C GLY A 35 17.75 -2.33 6.10
N ASP A 36 18.81 -2.96 5.60
CA ASP A 36 18.77 -4.14 4.71
C ASP A 36 18.16 -5.39 5.37
N ILE A 37 17.94 -5.40 6.68
CA ILE A 37 17.23 -6.49 7.37
C ILE A 37 15.81 -6.71 6.80
N PHE A 38 15.21 -5.64 6.25
CA PHE A 38 13.90 -5.68 5.62
C PHE A 38 13.92 -6.17 4.16
N GLU A 39 15.09 -6.48 3.58
CA GLU A 39 15.17 -7.14 2.28
C GLU A 39 14.66 -8.59 2.33
N ASP A 40 14.76 -9.25 3.50
CA ASP A 40 14.18 -10.56 3.70
C ASP A 40 12.66 -10.45 3.76
N GLN A 41 12.00 -11.06 2.77
CA GLN A 41 10.56 -11.00 2.62
C GLN A 41 9.82 -11.63 3.82
N ILE A 42 10.31 -12.76 4.34
CA ILE A 42 9.64 -13.48 5.44
C ILE A 42 9.75 -12.65 6.72
N PHE A 43 10.93 -12.10 6.99
CA PHE A 43 11.14 -11.20 8.11
C PHE A 43 10.22 -9.99 8.02
N PHE A 44 10.13 -9.36 6.84
CA PHE A 44 9.27 -8.20 6.64
C PHE A 44 7.78 -8.52 6.82
N GLU A 45 7.31 -9.66 6.32
CA GLU A 45 5.92 -10.11 6.53
C GLU A 45 5.62 -10.35 8.01
N LEU A 46 6.56 -10.97 8.74
CA LEU A 46 6.43 -11.20 10.18
C LEU A 46 6.40 -9.90 10.97
N GLU A 47 7.30 -8.96 10.65
CA GLU A 47 7.34 -7.66 11.33
C GLU A 47 6.06 -6.87 11.06
N LEU A 48 5.54 -6.85 9.82
CA LEU A 48 4.25 -6.23 9.52
C LEU A 48 3.07 -6.85 10.26
N ALA A 49 3.14 -8.15 10.59
CA ALA A 49 2.09 -8.85 11.32
C ALA A 49 2.16 -8.65 12.84
N LEU A 50 3.35 -8.33 13.37
CA LEU A 50 3.60 -8.20 14.80
C LEU A 50 3.72 -6.74 15.26
N ASN A 51 4.01 -5.82 14.35
CA ASN A 51 4.30 -4.42 14.62
C ASN A 51 3.32 -3.49 13.89
N ASP A 52 2.22 -3.18 14.56
CA ASP A 52 1.17 -2.28 14.04
C ASP A 52 1.70 -0.87 13.76
N GLU A 53 2.66 -0.38 14.56
CA GLU A 53 3.27 0.94 14.39
C GLU A 53 4.07 1.00 13.08
N LEU A 54 4.90 -0.01 12.80
CA LEU A 54 5.61 -0.10 11.54
C LEU A 54 4.65 -0.16 10.34
N ALA A 55 3.57 -0.95 10.46
CA ALA A 55 2.58 -1.04 9.39
C ALA A 55 1.93 0.31 9.08
N ASP A 56 1.58 1.08 10.11
CA ASP A 56 1.00 2.42 9.99
C ASP A 56 1.99 3.44 9.41
N GLU A 57 3.25 3.43 9.85
CA GLU A 57 4.30 4.31 9.31
C GLU A 57 4.55 4.04 7.82
N LEU A 58 4.65 2.77 7.42
CA LEU A 58 4.85 2.37 6.03
C LEU A 58 3.62 2.70 5.17
N ASN A 59 2.41 2.56 5.72
CA ASN A 59 1.18 2.99 5.05
C ASN A 59 1.18 4.50 4.80
N LYS A 60 1.55 5.29 5.81
CA LYS A 60 1.60 6.76 5.70
C LYS A 60 2.62 7.19 4.65
N GLU A 61 3.84 6.67 4.73
CA GLU A 61 4.91 7.00 3.78
C GLU A 61 4.55 6.58 2.34
N TYR A 62 4.00 5.37 2.17
CA TYR A 62 3.51 4.92 0.87
C TYR A 62 2.46 5.87 0.30
N ASN A 63 1.47 6.26 1.12
CA ASN A 63 0.43 7.20 0.70
C ASN A 63 0.97 8.59 0.39
N GLU A 64 1.95 9.09 1.15
CA GLU A 64 2.60 10.38 0.88
C GLU A 64 3.32 10.34 -0.47
N ARG A 65 4.15 9.32 -0.71
CA ARG A 65 4.88 9.16 -1.99
C ARG A 65 3.93 8.99 -3.18
N PHE A 66 2.85 8.24 -3.02
CA PHE A 66 1.90 7.97 -4.10
C PHE A 66 0.95 9.15 -4.36
N ASN A 67 0.54 9.90 -3.33
CA ASN A 67 -0.29 11.10 -3.49
C ASN A 67 0.52 12.30 -4.01
N LEU A 68 1.79 12.44 -3.63
CA LEU A 68 2.70 13.46 -4.20
C LEU A 68 2.87 13.26 -5.72
N GLY A 69 2.99 12.02 -6.18
CA GLY A 69 3.02 11.70 -7.62
C GLY A 69 1.73 12.03 -8.38
N ARG A 70 0.62 12.26 -7.68
CA ARG A 70 -0.70 12.58 -8.25
C ARG A 70 -0.98 14.08 -8.35
N VAL A 71 -0.28 14.91 -7.58
CA VAL A 71 -0.43 16.39 -7.60
C VAL A 71 0.49 17.03 -8.65
N LEU A 72 1.56 16.34 -9.06
CA LEU A 72 2.53 16.81 -10.04
C LEU A 72 2.21 16.40 -11.50
N ASN A 73 1.05 15.80 -11.78
CA ASN A 73 0.57 15.49 -13.13
C ASN A 73 -0.60 16.41 -13.54
#